data_AF-G2QNG5-F1
#
_entry.id   AF-G2QNG5-F1
#
_cell.length_a   1.000
_cell.length_b   1.000
_cell.length_c   1.000
_cell.angle_alpha   90.00
_cell.angle_beta   90.00
_cell.angle_gamma   90.00
#
_symmetry.space_group_name_H-M   'P 1'
#
loop_
_entity.id
_entity.type
_entity.pdbx_description
1 polymer ?
#
loop_
_entity_poly.entity_id
_entity_poly.type
_entity_poly.pdbx_seq_one_letter_code
_entity_poly.pdbx_strand_id
1 'polypeptide(L)'
;MANSADAHDTRSSTLSAEEQTIAPESKNATHHIPNILPHERVFPIQLGSELFKLSGASISSDAPSYFSQYFRCQIKQAEEAGQDISSAIRTLYIDRDPVTFRDIALHLQGYHVQPRDATHFVRLFADAQFYHLPKLVSQLYEESIFTTIGGVQFRIPRDLFSDPGNSPNFFTLGFAAFFSPPGGEVFPGLDREGLLRPPSIAPPSVEGRSPEIFAELLHLLRGYPIEIRSEQHRAQLLRDCRYFNLKGLEQKLIPHAVSFNLARGRSEIVLRLGDILKSGISVAGEPTPADPLAGWVNYARPYVDERPNELVLEIGGESTRLRLVPGQAAGCGAGSGGTVVEARAEFFGEMRARVTKLLEVIATKLNLPSAAQPGLLTAPGRSTASLSPGNTPLSEDLVKAILDSDTSVVLDGKPWTPVAEEGEDLSWMTGNADTALMSRKRRRVDEQGGNAEEWIVKTGQWRLKIQGSRNGKAAVECCFVAVKLDAYSSERARNTQRPFLGG
;
A
#
# COMPACT_ATOMS: atom_id res chain seq x y z
N MET A 1 0.58 -62.19 -63.69
CA MET A 1 -0.30 -63.38 -63.67
C MET A 1 -1.36 -63.17 -62.60
N ALA A 2 -2.56 -63.72 -62.81
CA ALA A 2 -3.68 -63.84 -61.88
C ALA A 2 -4.36 -62.55 -61.35
N ASN A 3 -5.64 -62.42 -61.71
CA ASN A 3 -6.65 -61.59 -61.04
C ASN A 3 -7.13 -62.22 -59.72
N SER A 4 -7.80 -61.40 -58.89
CA SER A 4 -9.15 -61.58 -58.31
C SER A 4 -9.20 -60.90 -56.92
N ALA A 5 -10.17 -60.01 -56.64
CA ALA A 5 -11.60 -60.28 -56.37
C ALA A 5 -11.77 -61.18 -55.10
N ASP A 6 -12.67 -60.93 -54.14
CA ASP A 6 -13.81 -60.00 -54.03
C ASP A 6 -14.14 -59.83 -52.50
N ALA A 7 -15.10 -59.06 -51.95
CA ALA A 7 -16.23 -58.26 -52.45
C ALA A 7 -16.70 -57.21 -51.40
N HIS A 8 -17.69 -56.37 -51.79
CA HIS A 8 -18.85 -55.81 -51.04
C HIS A 8 -18.89 -55.83 -49.48
N ASP A 9 -19.39 -54.79 -48.79
CA ASP A 9 -20.72 -54.21 -49.05
C ASP A 9 -20.90 -52.72 -48.71
N THR A 10 -22.14 -52.21 -48.80
CA THR A 10 -22.49 -50.90 -49.35
C THR A 10 -23.63 -50.21 -48.57
N ARG A 11 -23.74 -48.88 -48.74
CA ARG A 11 -24.82 -47.95 -48.33
C ARG A 11 -24.67 -47.39 -46.89
N SER A 12 -24.48 -46.09 -46.66
CA SER A 12 -25.05 -44.83 -47.23
C SER A 12 -26.33 -44.37 -46.54
N SER A 13 -26.24 -43.22 -45.86
CA SER A 13 -27.36 -42.31 -45.56
C SER A 13 -26.79 -40.90 -45.37
N THR A 14 -27.12 -40.04 -46.32
CA THR A 14 -26.92 -38.58 -46.37
C THR A 14 -27.27 -37.83 -45.07
N LEU A 15 -26.56 -36.72 -44.80
CA LEU A 15 -27.16 -35.39 -44.62
C LEU A 15 -26.10 -34.28 -44.77
N SER A 16 -26.53 -33.07 -45.09
CA SER A 16 -25.72 -32.04 -45.76
C SER A 16 -25.36 -30.84 -44.86
N ALA A 17 -24.23 -30.20 -45.20
CA ALA A 17 -23.93 -28.76 -45.10
C ALA A 17 -24.29 -27.98 -43.81
N GLU A 18 -23.28 -27.42 -43.13
CA GLU A 18 -22.90 -26.01 -43.27
C GLU A 18 -21.60 -25.71 -42.49
N GLU A 19 -20.59 -25.15 -43.18
CA GLU A 19 -19.26 -24.89 -42.61
C GLU A 19 -19.13 -23.39 -42.29
N GLN A 20 -19.51 -23.01 -41.06
CA GLN A 20 -19.40 -21.62 -40.60
C GLN A 20 -17.95 -21.26 -40.27
N THR A 21 -17.30 -20.62 -41.24
CA THR A 21 -15.99 -19.96 -41.06
C THR A 21 -16.16 -18.70 -40.22
N ILE A 22 -15.63 -18.72 -39.00
CA ILE A 22 -15.64 -17.57 -38.08
C ILE A 22 -14.63 -16.53 -38.59
N ALA A 23 -15.12 -15.51 -39.30
CA ALA A 23 -14.35 -14.32 -39.63
C ALA A 23 -14.14 -13.45 -38.36
N PRO A 24 -12.98 -12.78 -38.21
CA PRO A 24 -12.74 -11.91 -37.06
C PRO A 24 -13.60 -10.64 -37.17
N GLU A 25 -14.37 -10.34 -36.12
CA GLU A 25 -15.20 -9.14 -36.07
C GLU A 25 -14.36 -7.87 -36.26
N SER A 26 -14.67 -7.13 -37.32
CA SER A 26 -13.97 -5.91 -37.67
C SER A 26 -14.26 -4.81 -36.66
N LYS A 27 -13.21 -4.29 -36.01
CA LYS A 27 -13.25 -3.06 -35.19
C LYS A 27 -13.48 -1.81 -36.07
N ASN A 28 -14.66 -1.68 -36.66
CA ASN A 28 -15.12 -0.54 -37.45
C ASN A 28 -16.63 -0.29 -37.22
N ALA A 29 -16.99 0.03 -35.97
CA ALA A 29 -18.30 0.63 -35.69
C ALA A 29 -18.29 2.06 -36.25
N THR A 30 -18.83 2.24 -37.45
CA THR A 30 -18.97 3.54 -38.09
C THR A 30 -19.87 4.46 -37.25
N HIS A 31 -19.60 5.77 -37.27
CA HIS A 31 -20.33 6.79 -36.50
C HIS A 31 -21.77 7.00 -37.02
N HIS A 32 -22.63 5.99 -36.92
CA HIS A 32 -24.04 6.11 -37.33
C HIS A 32 -24.82 6.90 -36.28
N ILE A 33 -25.22 8.13 -36.62
CA ILE A 33 -26.17 8.91 -35.83
C ILE A 33 -27.55 8.22 -35.95
N PRO A 34 -28.23 7.84 -34.85
CA PRO A 34 -29.54 7.21 -34.93
C PRO A 34 -30.58 8.18 -35.51
N ASN A 35 -31.54 7.67 -36.27
CA ASN A 35 -32.58 8.48 -36.91
C ASN A 35 -33.81 8.61 -35.98
N ILE A 36 -33.64 9.31 -34.86
CA ILE A 36 -34.69 9.51 -33.84
C ILE A 36 -35.48 10.81 -34.11
N LEU A 37 -34.80 11.84 -34.61
CA LEU A 37 -35.39 13.08 -35.12
C LEU A 37 -34.91 13.31 -36.56
N PRO A 38 -35.75 13.87 -37.47
CA PRO A 38 -35.35 14.19 -38.84
C PRO A 38 -34.05 14.99 -38.89
N HIS A 39 -33.01 14.42 -39.51
CA HIS A 39 -31.62 14.89 -39.36
C HIS A 39 -31.39 16.34 -39.77
N GLU A 40 -31.94 16.75 -40.91
CA GLU A 40 -31.79 18.11 -41.48
C GLU A 40 -32.61 19.18 -40.75
N ARG A 41 -33.59 18.76 -39.94
CA ARG A 41 -34.54 19.67 -39.33
C ARG A 41 -33.92 20.39 -38.12
N VAL A 42 -34.18 21.68 -37.99
CA VAL A 42 -33.70 22.50 -36.87
C VAL A 42 -34.76 22.61 -35.78
N PHE A 43 -34.34 22.41 -34.53
CA PHE A 43 -35.17 22.42 -33.33
C PHE A 43 -34.75 23.57 -32.40
N PRO A 44 -35.69 24.44 -31.98
CA PRO A 44 -35.39 25.58 -31.10
C PRO A 44 -35.44 25.20 -29.61
N ILE A 45 -34.38 25.53 -28.87
CA ILE A 45 -34.25 25.32 -27.43
C ILE A 45 -33.82 26.65 -26.78
N GLN A 46 -34.69 27.25 -25.97
CA GLN A 46 -34.39 28.45 -25.18
C GLN A 46 -33.85 28.02 -23.80
N LEU A 47 -32.62 28.43 -23.47
CA LEU A 47 -32.06 28.28 -22.12
C LEU A 47 -31.81 29.65 -21.50
N GLY A 48 -32.58 29.96 -20.46
CA GLY A 48 -32.59 31.28 -19.84
C GLY A 48 -32.79 32.39 -20.89
N SER A 49 -31.77 33.22 -21.09
CA SER A 49 -31.79 34.33 -22.06
C SER A 49 -31.37 33.97 -23.49
N GLU A 50 -30.81 32.78 -23.76
CA GLU A 50 -30.26 32.44 -25.09
C GLU A 50 -31.07 31.38 -25.84
N LEU A 51 -31.27 31.60 -27.15
CA LEU A 51 -31.93 30.66 -28.06
C LEU A 51 -30.91 29.83 -28.83
N PHE A 52 -30.88 28.52 -28.56
CA PHE A 52 -30.10 27.54 -29.29
C PHE A 52 -30.92 26.91 -30.42
N LYS A 53 -30.27 26.66 -31.55
CA LYS A 53 -30.86 26.03 -32.73
C LYS A 53 -30.00 24.83 -33.10
N LEU A 54 -30.48 23.62 -32.82
CA LEU A 54 -29.75 22.38 -33.05
C LEU A 54 -30.46 21.55 -34.13
N SER A 55 -29.69 20.83 -34.96
CA SER A 55 -30.27 19.92 -35.94
C SER A 55 -30.77 18.63 -35.29
N GLY A 56 -31.69 17.92 -35.94
CA GLY A 56 -32.14 16.59 -35.50
C GLY A 56 -31.00 15.58 -35.46
N ALA A 57 -30.02 15.72 -36.36
CA ALA A 57 -28.77 14.95 -36.30
C ALA A 57 -27.96 15.26 -35.04
N SER A 58 -27.83 16.54 -34.68
CA SER A 58 -27.11 16.94 -33.47
C SER A 58 -27.78 16.42 -32.20
N ILE A 59 -29.10 16.58 -32.08
CA ILE A 59 -29.87 16.09 -30.92
C ILE A 59 -29.86 14.55 -30.84
N SER A 60 -29.88 13.86 -31.99
CA SER A 60 -29.84 12.39 -32.03
C SER A 60 -28.42 11.83 -31.81
N SER A 61 -27.37 12.65 -31.86
CA SER A 61 -25.97 12.19 -31.71
C SER A 61 -25.72 11.51 -30.36
N ASP A 62 -26.33 12.02 -29.28
CA ASP A 62 -26.27 11.50 -27.92
C ASP A 62 -27.68 11.28 -27.38
N ALA A 63 -28.38 10.33 -27.98
CA ALA A 63 -29.73 9.91 -27.64
C ALA A 63 -29.75 8.42 -27.22
N PRO A 64 -30.72 7.97 -26.40
CA PRO A 64 -31.90 8.71 -25.91
C PRO A 64 -31.55 9.76 -24.86
N SER A 65 -32.08 10.97 -25.07
CA SER A 65 -31.93 12.15 -24.21
C SER A 65 -33.24 12.91 -24.06
N TYR A 66 -33.32 13.78 -23.05
CA TYR A 66 -34.48 14.63 -22.77
C TYR A 66 -34.95 15.40 -24.02
N PHE A 67 -34.00 15.98 -24.77
CA PHE A 67 -34.26 16.69 -26.02
C PHE A 67 -34.87 15.78 -27.09
N SER A 68 -34.27 14.61 -27.32
CA SER A 68 -34.74 13.65 -28.32
C SER A 68 -36.15 13.16 -28.01
N GLN A 69 -36.47 12.92 -26.73
CA GLN A 69 -37.79 12.47 -26.29
C GLN A 69 -38.84 13.59 -26.41
N TYR A 70 -38.53 14.81 -25.94
CA TYR A 70 -39.42 15.96 -26.00
C TYR A 70 -39.87 16.27 -27.42
N PHE A 71 -38.93 16.40 -28.37
CA PHE A 71 -39.27 16.70 -29.76
C PHE A 71 -39.91 15.52 -30.49
N ARG A 72 -39.54 14.26 -30.18
CA ARG A 72 -40.21 13.08 -30.74
C ARG A 72 -41.68 13.01 -30.31
N CYS A 73 -41.99 13.35 -29.06
CA CYS A 73 -43.37 13.42 -28.57
C CYS A 73 -44.17 14.54 -29.27
N GLN A 74 -43.58 15.72 -29.52
CA GLN A 74 -44.24 16.78 -30.29
C GLN A 74 -44.51 16.38 -31.75
N ILE A 75 -43.56 15.72 -32.42
CA ILE A 75 -43.75 15.24 -33.79
C ILE A 75 -44.91 14.23 -33.86
N LYS A 76 -44.94 13.24 -32.96
CA LYS A 76 -46.04 12.26 -32.91
C LYS A 76 -47.40 12.90 -32.67
N GLN A 77 -47.49 13.85 -31.73
CA GLN A 77 -48.75 14.59 -31.49
C GLN A 77 -49.20 15.40 -32.71
N ALA A 78 -48.27 15.94 -33.49
CA ALA A 78 -48.57 16.65 -34.74
C ALA A 78 -49.11 15.70 -35.83
N GLU A 79 -48.46 14.54 -35.99
CA GLU A 79 -48.86 13.49 -36.93
C GLU A 79 -50.25 12.93 -36.57
N GLU A 80 -50.50 12.63 -35.29
CA GLU A 80 -51.79 12.18 -34.77
C GLU A 80 -52.90 13.24 -34.94
N ALA A 81 -52.56 14.53 -34.83
CA ALA A 81 -53.50 15.64 -35.03
C ALA A 81 -53.65 16.09 -36.51
N GLY A 82 -52.93 15.47 -37.45
CA GLY A 82 -52.94 15.86 -38.87
C GLY A 82 -52.37 17.26 -39.14
N GLN A 83 -51.55 17.80 -38.23
CA GLN A 83 -50.96 19.13 -38.35
C GLN A 83 -49.64 19.06 -39.13
N ASP A 84 -49.31 20.11 -39.89
CA ASP A 84 -47.97 20.23 -40.45
C ASP A 84 -46.96 20.34 -39.32
N ILE A 85 -46.05 19.37 -39.27
CA ILE A 85 -44.92 19.28 -38.36
C ILE A 85 -44.16 20.61 -38.32
N SER A 86 -44.05 21.36 -39.44
CA SER A 86 -43.44 22.70 -39.50
C SER A 86 -43.97 23.65 -38.41
N SER A 87 -45.28 23.66 -38.20
CA SER A 87 -46.02 24.54 -37.30
C SER A 87 -46.19 24.01 -35.88
N ALA A 88 -46.17 22.68 -35.71
CA ALA A 88 -46.46 22.04 -34.43
C ALA A 88 -45.24 22.02 -33.46
N ILE A 89 -44.01 22.17 -33.96
CA ILE A 89 -42.82 22.18 -33.10
C ILE A 89 -42.71 23.51 -32.35
N ARG A 90 -42.96 23.45 -31.05
CA ARG A 90 -42.76 24.57 -30.12
C ARG A 90 -41.34 24.58 -29.57
N THR A 91 -40.84 25.77 -29.27
CA THR A 91 -39.58 25.99 -28.55
C THR A 91 -39.61 25.32 -27.19
N LEU A 92 -38.57 24.54 -26.89
CA LEU A 92 -38.34 23.98 -25.57
C LEU A 92 -37.74 25.07 -24.67
N TYR A 93 -38.38 25.39 -23.54
CA TYR A 93 -37.89 26.38 -22.57
C TYR A 93 -37.31 25.69 -21.34
N ILE A 94 -36.09 26.05 -20.96
CA ILE A 94 -35.37 25.50 -19.80
C ILE A 94 -34.75 26.64 -18.99
N ASP A 95 -34.94 26.63 -17.67
CA ASP A 95 -34.36 27.60 -16.74
C ASP A 95 -32.98 27.13 -16.22
N ARG A 96 -31.97 27.23 -17.08
CA ARG A 96 -30.56 26.85 -16.80
C ARG A 96 -29.58 27.83 -17.44
N ASP A 97 -28.32 27.76 -17.00
CA ASP A 97 -27.23 28.61 -17.46
C ASP A 97 -26.86 28.34 -18.95
N PRO A 98 -26.96 29.34 -19.84
CA PRO A 98 -26.62 29.16 -21.24
C PRO A 98 -25.11 28.98 -21.46
N VAL A 99 -24.23 29.44 -20.54
CA VAL A 99 -22.78 29.31 -20.69
C VAL A 99 -22.37 27.83 -20.66
N THR A 100 -22.86 27.08 -19.67
CA THR A 100 -22.64 25.62 -19.57
C THR A 100 -23.28 24.87 -20.75
N PHE A 101 -24.44 25.33 -21.25
CA PHE A 101 -25.11 24.67 -22.36
C PHE A 101 -24.41 24.87 -23.72
N ARG A 102 -23.64 25.95 -23.93
CA ARG A 102 -22.83 26.11 -25.16
C ARG A 102 -21.86 24.94 -25.35
N ASP A 103 -21.25 24.46 -24.28
CA ASP A 103 -20.38 23.30 -24.31
C ASP A 103 -21.19 22.02 -24.64
N ILE A 104 -22.38 21.84 -24.05
CA ILE A 104 -23.29 20.73 -24.40
C ILE A 104 -23.74 20.77 -25.88
N ALA A 105 -24.01 21.95 -26.41
CA ALA A 105 -24.36 22.14 -27.82
C ALA A 105 -23.19 21.75 -28.76
N LEU A 106 -21.95 22.05 -28.38
CA LEU A 106 -20.75 21.60 -29.10
C LEU A 106 -20.60 20.07 -29.06
N HIS A 107 -20.82 19.43 -27.91
CA HIS A 107 -20.85 17.96 -27.81
C HIS A 107 -21.90 17.34 -28.74
N LEU A 108 -23.12 17.86 -28.72
CA LEU A 108 -24.21 17.40 -29.59
C LEU A 108 -23.90 17.62 -31.09
N GLN A 109 -23.06 18.59 -31.43
CA GLN A 109 -22.55 18.80 -32.80
C GLN A 109 -21.37 17.89 -33.17
N GLY A 110 -20.86 17.08 -32.22
CA GLY A 110 -19.77 16.13 -32.41
C GLY A 110 -18.38 16.64 -32.00
N TYR A 111 -18.28 17.81 -31.35
CA TYR A 111 -16.99 18.32 -30.85
C TYR A 111 -16.64 17.73 -29.47
N HIS A 112 -15.36 17.43 -29.27
CA HIS A 112 -14.85 17.00 -27.97
C HIS A 112 -14.83 18.18 -26.97
N VAL A 113 -15.71 18.15 -25.98
CA VAL A 113 -15.75 19.13 -24.88
C VAL A 113 -14.77 18.75 -23.78
N GLN A 114 -14.01 19.73 -23.27
CA GLN A 114 -13.16 19.53 -22.08
C GLN A 114 -13.54 20.51 -20.96
N PRO A 115 -13.73 20.03 -19.72
CA PRO A 115 -13.84 20.87 -18.53
C PRO A 115 -12.66 21.85 -18.39
N ARG A 116 -12.95 23.02 -17.80
CA ARG A 116 -12.02 24.15 -17.66
C ARG A 116 -11.40 24.21 -16.27
N ASP A 117 -12.25 24.01 -15.27
CA ASP A 117 -11.95 24.03 -13.84
C ASP A 117 -12.92 23.10 -13.08
N ALA A 118 -12.74 22.95 -11.77
CA ALA A 118 -13.56 22.05 -10.96
C ALA A 118 -15.04 22.47 -10.85
N THR A 119 -15.34 23.77 -10.91
CA THR A 119 -16.71 24.29 -10.91
C THR A 119 -17.40 24.04 -12.26
N HIS A 120 -16.69 24.24 -13.37
CA HIS A 120 -17.21 23.93 -14.70
C HIS A 120 -17.46 22.42 -14.85
N PHE A 121 -16.54 21.57 -14.38
CA PHE A 121 -16.71 20.11 -14.38
C PHE A 121 -18.05 19.70 -13.75
N VAL A 122 -18.31 20.14 -12.52
CA VAL A 122 -19.51 19.74 -11.78
C VAL A 122 -20.80 20.26 -12.43
N ARG A 123 -20.80 21.51 -12.92
CA ARG A 123 -21.96 22.07 -13.63
C ARG A 123 -22.27 21.30 -14.91
N LEU A 124 -21.25 21.06 -15.74
CA LEU A 124 -21.37 20.36 -17.01
C LEU A 124 -21.82 18.90 -16.81
N PHE A 125 -21.26 18.20 -15.82
CA PHE A 125 -21.66 16.83 -15.49
C PHE A 125 -23.10 16.75 -14.95
N ALA A 126 -23.49 17.68 -14.08
CA ALA A 126 -24.85 17.73 -13.53
C ALA A 126 -25.91 18.04 -14.61
N ASP A 127 -25.60 18.92 -15.56
CA ASP A 127 -26.47 19.19 -16.71
C ASP A 127 -26.48 18.03 -17.71
N ALA A 128 -25.34 17.39 -17.99
CA ALA A 128 -25.27 16.20 -18.84
C ALA A 128 -26.11 15.04 -18.27
N GLN A 129 -26.10 14.84 -16.95
CA GLN A 129 -27.01 13.91 -16.28
C GLN A 129 -28.48 14.35 -16.41
N PHE A 130 -28.80 15.62 -16.14
CA PHE A 130 -30.17 16.14 -16.20
C PHE A 130 -30.81 15.98 -17.58
N TYR A 131 -30.07 16.29 -18.65
CA TYR A 131 -30.52 16.09 -20.02
C TYR A 131 -30.45 14.64 -20.51
N HIS A 132 -29.93 13.72 -19.68
CA HIS A 132 -29.71 12.32 -20.01
C HIS A 132 -28.85 12.15 -21.28
N LEU A 133 -27.59 12.61 -21.22
CA LEU A 133 -26.61 12.55 -22.31
C LEU A 133 -25.56 11.45 -22.02
N PRO A 134 -25.83 10.17 -22.35
CA PRO A 134 -25.00 9.06 -21.91
C PRO A 134 -23.57 9.09 -22.45
N LYS A 135 -23.32 9.58 -23.68
CA LYS A 135 -21.96 9.69 -24.22
C LYS A 135 -21.20 10.82 -23.54
N LEU A 136 -21.83 11.98 -23.31
CA LEU A 136 -21.19 13.09 -22.58
C LEU A 136 -20.87 12.70 -21.13
N VAL A 137 -21.79 12.04 -20.43
CA VAL A 137 -21.55 11.56 -19.06
C VAL A 137 -20.41 10.56 -19.02
N SER A 138 -20.32 9.64 -19.99
CA SER A 138 -19.23 8.66 -20.08
C SER A 138 -17.88 9.34 -20.35
N GLN A 139 -17.82 10.27 -21.31
CA GLN A 139 -16.62 11.04 -21.62
C GLN A 139 -16.13 11.84 -20.40
N LEU A 140 -17.03 12.56 -19.72
CA LEU A 140 -16.69 13.33 -18.51
C LEU A 140 -16.30 12.43 -17.32
N TYR A 141 -16.77 11.18 -17.28
CA TYR A 141 -16.36 10.20 -16.27
C TYR A 141 -14.92 9.70 -16.50
N GLU A 142 -14.48 9.57 -17.76
CA GLU A 142 -13.11 9.19 -18.11
C GLU A 142 -12.10 10.35 -17.95
N GLU A 143 -12.58 11.59 -18.05
CA GLU A 143 -11.80 12.82 -17.94
C GLU A 143 -11.02 12.97 -16.62
N SER A 144 -10.03 13.86 -16.59
CA SER A 144 -9.20 14.12 -15.39
C SER A 144 -10.03 14.42 -14.13
N ILE A 145 -9.54 14.01 -12.96
CA ILE A 145 -10.16 14.35 -11.67
C ILE A 145 -9.83 15.81 -11.33
N PHE A 146 -10.86 16.61 -11.08
CA PHE A 146 -10.73 17.99 -10.62
C PHE A 146 -11.02 18.07 -9.12
N THR A 147 -10.12 18.68 -8.35
CA THR A 147 -10.24 18.80 -6.89
C THR A 147 -9.55 20.07 -6.38
N THR A 148 -9.95 20.57 -5.22
CA THR A 148 -9.30 21.72 -4.56
C THR A 148 -8.63 21.26 -3.26
N ILE A 149 -7.35 21.55 -3.07
CA ILE A 149 -6.60 21.18 -1.84
C ILE A 149 -5.97 22.44 -1.29
N GLY A 150 -6.28 22.79 -0.04
CA GLY A 150 -5.74 24.00 0.61
C GLY A 150 -6.03 25.31 -0.16
N GLY A 151 -7.14 25.37 -0.90
CA GLY A 151 -7.50 26.52 -1.74
C GLY A 151 -6.92 26.52 -3.16
N VAL A 152 -6.02 25.59 -3.51
CA VAL A 152 -5.43 25.47 -4.85
C VAL A 152 -6.15 24.37 -5.64
N GLN A 153 -6.53 24.66 -6.90
CA GLN A 153 -7.15 23.68 -7.78
C GLN A 153 -6.12 22.79 -8.46
N PHE A 154 -6.41 21.48 -8.53
CA PHE A 154 -5.60 20.47 -9.19
C PHE A 154 -6.44 19.72 -10.23
N ARG A 155 -5.89 19.59 -11.46
CA ARG A 155 -6.33 18.63 -12.49
C ARG A 155 -5.41 17.42 -12.42
N ILE A 156 -5.97 16.25 -12.11
CA ILE A 156 -5.23 15.02 -11.87
C ILE A 156 -5.60 13.97 -12.94
N PRO A 157 -4.68 13.59 -13.83
CA PRO A 157 -4.87 12.45 -14.74
C PRO A 157 -5.14 11.15 -13.97
N ARG A 158 -6.06 10.30 -14.44
CA ARG A 158 -6.49 9.08 -13.70
C ARG A 158 -5.44 7.98 -13.70
N ASP A 159 -4.74 7.86 -14.82
CA ASP A 159 -3.58 7.00 -15.05
C ASP A 159 -2.46 7.22 -14.03
N LEU A 160 -2.38 8.42 -13.44
CA LEU A 160 -1.44 8.72 -12.35
C LEU A 160 -1.64 7.84 -11.09
N PHE A 161 -2.82 7.22 -10.95
CA PHE A 161 -3.14 6.29 -9.86
C PHE A 161 -3.13 4.81 -10.30
N SER A 162 -2.68 4.50 -11.52
CA SER A 162 -2.61 3.12 -12.03
C SER A 162 -1.54 2.26 -11.35
N ASP A 163 -0.51 2.90 -10.75
CA ASP A 163 0.53 2.27 -9.96
C ASP A 163 -0.05 1.34 -8.87
N PRO A 164 0.53 0.13 -8.67
CA PRO A 164 0.09 -0.79 -7.62
C PRO A 164 -0.01 -0.12 -6.24
N GLY A 165 -1.10 -0.39 -5.53
CA GLY A 165 -1.34 0.15 -4.18
C GLY A 165 -1.72 1.64 -4.14
N ASN A 166 -1.78 2.35 -5.27
CA ASN A 166 -2.27 3.72 -5.35
C ASN A 166 -3.74 3.82 -5.81
N SER A 167 -4.43 2.69 -6.01
CA SER A 167 -5.87 2.61 -6.25
C SER A 167 -6.46 1.37 -5.56
N PRO A 168 -7.70 1.40 -5.02
CA PRO A 168 -8.54 2.59 -4.88
C PRO A 168 -8.01 3.55 -3.80
N ASN A 169 -8.08 4.85 -4.08
CA ASN A 169 -7.61 5.93 -3.21
C ASN A 169 -8.72 6.95 -2.91
N PHE A 170 -8.43 7.98 -2.11
CA PHE A 170 -9.37 9.04 -1.75
C PHE A 170 -10.06 9.69 -2.96
N PHE A 171 -9.30 9.99 -4.01
CA PHE A 171 -9.80 10.64 -5.22
C PHE A 171 -10.64 9.70 -6.07
N THR A 172 -10.21 8.45 -6.28
CA THR A 172 -10.99 7.48 -7.09
C THR A 172 -12.29 7.07 -6.38
N LEU A 173 -12.24 6.90 -5.05
CA LEU A 173 -13.41 6.56 -4.24
C LEU A 173 -14.39 7.74 -4.14
N GLY A 174 -13.90 8.94 -3.83
CA GLY A 174 -14.71 10.15 -3.79
C GLY A 174 -15.35 10.45 -5.16
N PHE A 175 -14.57 10.34 -6.24
CA PHE A 175 -15.10 10.53 -7.58
C PHE A 175 -16.20 9.52 -7.92
N ALA A 176 -16.01 8.22 -7.65
CA ALA A 176 -17.03 7.20 -7.90
C ALA A 176 -18.32 7.40 -7.07
N ALA A 177 -18.20 7.93 -5.84
CA ALA A 177 -19.33 8.20 -4.96
C ALA A 177 -20.16 9.43 -5.38
N PHE A 178 -19.53 10.47 -5.93
CA PHE A 178 -20.23 11.68 -6.40
C PHE A 178 -20.67 11.62 -7.87
N PHE A 179 -19.96 10.84 -8.69
CA PHE A 179 -20.11 10.81 -10.14
C PHE A 179 -20.21 9.36 -10.64
N SER A 180 -21.19 8.60 -10.14
CA SER A 180 -21.32 7.18 -10.51
C SER A 180 -21.56 6.98 -12.02
N PRO A 181 -21.17 5.82 -12.59
CA PRO A 181 -21.40 5.52 -14.01
C PRO A 181 -22.90 5.54 -14.41
N PRO A 182 -23.22 5.67 -15.71
CA PRO A 182 -24.60 5.61 -16.19
C PRO A 182 -25.30 4.31 -15.74
N GLY A 183 -26.41 4.44 -15.00
CA GLY A 183 -27.23 3.32 -14.54
C GLY A 183 -27.04 2.87 -13.08
N GLY A 184 -26.12 3.48 -12.32
CA GLY A 184 -26.06 3.30 -10.86
C GLY A 184 -27.01 4.25 -10.10
N GLU A 185 -27.43 3.88 -8.90
CA GLU A 185 -28.13 4.81 -7.98
C GLU A 185 -27.17 5.93 -7.54
N VAL A 186 -27.25 7.07 -8.23
CA VAL A 186 -26.43 8.25 -7.93
C VAL A 186 -27.12 9.07 -6.84
N PHE A 187 -26.43 9.24 -5.71
CA PHE A 187 -26.90 9.85 -4.44
C PHE A 187 -27.81 8.94 -3.58
N PRO A 188 -27.23 8.23 -2.58
CA PRO A 188 -28.01 7.46 -1.62
C PRO A 188 -29.02 8.35 -0.87
N GLY A 189 -30.31 8.02 -0.99
CA GLY A 189 -31.40 8.73 -0.29
C GLY A 189 -31.97 9.95 -1.02
N LEU A 190 -31.63 10.19 -2.30
CA LEU A 190 -32.22 11.24 -3.13
C LEU A 190 -32.95 10.61 -4.32
N ASP A 191 -34.26 10.43 -4.18
CA ASP A 191 -35.12 10.04 -5.29
C ASP A 191 -35.11 11.16 -6.36
N ARG A 192 -34.88 10.78 -7.61
CA ARG A 192 -34.73 11.70 -8.74
C ARG A 192 -35.97 11.76 -9.63
N GLU A 193 -36.97 10.90 -9.41
CA GLU A 193 -38.24 10.97 -10.13
C GLU A 193 -38.95 12.30 -9.82
N GLY A 194 -39.08 13.15 -10.84
CA GLY A 194 -39.71 14.47 -10.72
C GLY A 194 -38.80 15.63 -10.31
N LEU A 195 -37.48 15.46 -10.22
CA LEU A 195 -36.56 16.58 -9.98
C LEU A 195 -36.53 17.55 -11.19
N LEU A 196 -37.21 18.69 -11.04
CA LEU A 196 -37.24 19.78 -12.03
C LEU A 196 -35.87 20.42 -12.32
N ARG A 197 -34.88 20.22 -11.44
CA ARG A 197 -33.52 20.79 -11.53
C ARG A 197 -32.49 19.79 -11.00
N PRO A 198 -31.26 19.73 -11.55
CA PRO A 198 -30.19 18.93 -10.98
C PRO A 198 -29.76 19.45 -9.59
N PRO A 199 -29.23 18.59 -8.71
CA PRO A 199 -28.79 18.98 -7.38
C PRO A 199 -27.62 19.98 -7.43
N SER A 200 -27.59 20.89 -6.44
CA SER A 200 -26.50 21.87 -6.28
C SER A 200 -25.28 21.20 -5.65
N ILE A 201 -24.43 20.59 -6.48
CA ILE A 201 -23.20 19.93 -6.05
C ILE A 201 -22.06 20.96 -6.00
N ALA A 202 -21.31 20.98 -4.89
CA ALA A 202 -20.06 21.74 -4.78
C ALA A 202 -18.87 20.89 -5.29
N PRO A 203 -17.84 21.50 -5.91
CA PRO A 203 -16.64 20.77 -6.29
C PRO A 203 -15.95 20.10 -5.09
N PRO A 204 -15.38 18.89 -5.25
CA PRO A 204 -14.61 18.24 -4.21
C PRO A 204 -13.48 19.14 -3.70
N SER A 205 -13.41 19.30 -2.39
CA SER A 205 -12.38 20.10 -1.72
C SER A 205 -11.87 19.42 -0.45
N VAL A 206 -10.59 19.65 -0.14
CA VAL A 206 -9.90 19.14 1.04
C VAL A 206 -9.26 20.32 1.77
N GLU A 207 -9.87 20.68 2.89
CA GLU A 207 -9.38 21.70 3.79
C GLU A 207 -8.29 21.13 4.74
N GLY A 208 -7.45 22.01 5.30
CA GLY A 208 -6.43 21.63 6.29
C GLY A 208 -5.24 20.82 5.76
N ARG A 209 -5.07 20.70 4.43
CA ARG A 209 -3.90 20.08 3.77
C ARG A 209 -3.11 21.11 2.97
N SER A 210 -1.79 20.92 2.87
CA SER A 210 -0.89 21.81 2.14
C SER A 210 -0.94 21.48 0.64
N PRO A 211 -1.19 22.47 -0.24
CA PRO A 211 -1.14 22.26 -1.68
C PRO A 211 0.29 22.00 -2.17
N GLU A 212 1.31 22.52 -1.48
CA GLU A 212 2.74 22.29 -1.79
C GLU A 212 3.12 20.82 -1.59
N ILE A 213 2.81 20.26 -0.41
CA ILE A 213 3.03 18.85 -0.10
C ILE A 213 2.26 17.96 -1.09
N PHE A 214 1.02 18.33 -1.44
CA PHE A 214 0.27 17.57 -2.43
C PHE A 214 0.86 17.64 -3.85
N ALA A 215 1.36 18.80 -4.28
CA ALA A 215 2.05 18.93 -5.56
C ALA A 215 3.30 18.05 -5.62
N GLU A 216 4.04 17.93 -4.51
CA GLU A 216 5.16 17.00 -4.35
C GLU A 216 4.70 15.52 -4.44
N LEU A 217 3.59 15.14 -3.78
CA LEU A 217 3.01 13.79 -3.95
C LEU A 217 2.64 13.49 -5.41
N LEU A 218 2.04 14.45 -6.13
CA LEU A 218 1.76 14.30 -7.57
C LEU A 218 3.04 14.21 -8.42
N HIS A 219 4.15 14.83 -8.01
CA HIS A 219 5.42 14.74 -8.74
C HIS A 219 6.06 13.35 -8.57
N LEU A 220 5.99 12.78 -7.36
CA LEU A 220 6.39 11.39 -7.09
C LEU A 220 5.55 10.36 -7.84
N LEU A 221 4.22 10.56 -7.91
CA LEU A 221 3.34 9.66 -8.68
C LEU A 221 3.63 9.68 -10.18
N ARG A 222 4.15 10.79 -10.72
CA ARG A 222 4.62 10.88 -12.12
C ARG A 222 5.97 10.18 -12.34
N GLY A 223 6.55 9.57 -11.30
CA GLY A 223 7.84 8.87 -11.35
C GLY A 223 9.07 9.76 -11.13
N TYR A 224 8.90 11.06 -10.85
CA TYR A 224 10.04 11.95 -10.59
C TYR A 224 10.51 11.83 -9.13
N PRO A 225 11.84 11.78 -8.87
CA PRO A 225 12.37 11.74 -7.51
C PRO A 225 12.18 13.08 -6.79
N ILE A 226 12.09 13.05 -5.46
CA ILE A 226 12.07 14.24 -4.60
C ILE A 226 13.17 14.18 -3.56
N GLU A 227 13.82 15.32 -3.36
CA GLU A 227 14.79 15.51 -2.29
C GLU A 227 14.10 15.64 -0.93
N ILE A 228 14.41 14.73 0.00
CA ILE A 228 13.84 14.74 1.34
C ILE A 228 14.63 15.71 2.23
N ARG A 229 14.24 16.99 2.15
CA ARG A 229 14.78 18.14 2.91
C ARG A 229 14.98 17.90 4.41
N SER A 230 14.11 17.13 5.08
CA SER A 230 14.21 16.82 6.51
C SER A 230 13.32 15.62 6.90
N GLU A 231 13.51 15.06 8.11
CA GLU A 231 12.59 14.05 8.66
C GLU A 231 11.16 14.62 8.84
N GLN A 232 11.03 15.90 9.22
CA GLN A 232 9.72 16.56 9.31
C GLN A 232 9.04 16.67 7.94
N HIS A 233 9.79 16.97 6.88
CA HIS A 233 9.27 16.98 5.52
C HIS A 233 8.78 15.59 5.09
N ARG A 234 9.57 14.53 5.35
CA ARG A 234 9.14 13.14 5.11
C ARG A 234 7.87 12.79 5.89
N ALA A 235 7.76 13.22 7.15
CA ALA A 235 6.59 12.98 7.98
C ALA A 235 5.32 13.67 7.44
N GLN A 236 5.45 14.88 6.88
CA GLN A 236 4.34 15.58 6.20
C GLN A 236 3.89 14.82 4.94
N LEU A 237 4.83 14.41 4.08
CA LEU A 237 4.54 13.60 2.89
C LEU A 237 3.82 12.28 3.26
N LEU A 238 4.37 11.52 4.22
CA LEU A 238 3.77 10.25 4.69
C LEU A 238 2.37 10.44 5.31
N ARG A 239 2.16 11.50 6.09
CA ARG A 239 0.86 11.84 6.70
C ARG A 239 -0.20 12.14 5.65
N ASP A 240 0.18 12.76 4.55
CA ASP A 240 -0.74 13.12 3.47
C ASP A 240 -0.95 11.92 2.51
N CYS A 241 0.07 11.10 2.23
CA CYS A 241 -0.09 9.79 1.56
C CYS A 241 -1.10 8.88 2.26
N ARG A 242 -1.01 8.76 3.59
CA ARG A 242 -1.94 7.97 4.41
C ARG A 242 -3.36 8.51 4.33
N TYR A 243 -3.54 9.83 4.36
CA TYR A 243 -4.84 10.47 4.23
C TYR A 243 -5.49 10.22 2.85
N PHE A 244 -4.69 10.33 1.78
CA PHE A 244 -5.17 10.05 0.42
C PHE A 244 -5.24 8.55 0.08
N ASN A 245 -4.84 7.65 1.00
CA ASN A 245 -4.77 6.20 0.81
C ASN A 245 -3.85 5.74 -0.35
N LEU A 246 -2.73 6.46 -0.56
CA LEU A 246 -1.71 6.16 -1.57
C LEU A 246 -0.66 5.19 -0.99
N LYS A 247 -1.03 3.91 -0.83
CA LYS A 247 -0.21 2.91 -0.10
C LYS A 247 1.09 2.56 -0.84
N GLY A 248 1.05 2.50 -2.17
CA GLY A 248 2.26 2.28 -2.98
C GLY A 248 3.26 3.42 -2.79
N LEU A 249 2.77 4.67 -2.83
CA LEU A 249 3.59 5.85 -2.58
C LEU A 249 4.10 5.94 -1.13
N GLU A 250 3.31 5.55 -0.14
CA GLU A 250 3.75 5.43 1.26
C GLU A 250 4.96 4.49 1.38
N GLN A 251 4.90 3.31 0.76
CA GLN A 251 5.99 2.33 0.77
C GLN A 251 7.25 2.81 0.03
N LYS A 252 7.12 3.67 -0.99
CA LYS A 252 8.25 4.37 -1.64
C LYS A 252 8.90 5.40 -0.70
N LEU A 253 8.12 6.05 0.17
CA LEU A 253 8.57 7.17 1.05
C LEU A 253 9.08 6.78 2.43
N ILE A 254 8.78 5.59 2.93
CA ILE A 254 9.29 5.07 4.21
C ILE A 254 10.83 5.07 4.23
N PRO A 255 11.50 5.44 5.35
CA PRO A 255 12.96 5.31 5.47
C PRO A 255 13.40 3.85 5.34
N HIS A 256 14.23 3.56 4.35
CA HIS A 256 14.78 2.22 4.09
C HIS A 256 16.15 2.35 3.42
N ALA A 257 16.96 1.29 3.51
CA ALA A 257 18.16 1.13 2.69
C ALA A 257 18.19 -0.31 2.15
N VAL A 258 18.43 -0.47 0.85
CA VAL A 258 18.68 -1.77 0.22
C VAL A 258 20.15 -1.82 -0.19
N SER A 259 20.84 -2.91 0.14
CA SER A 259 22.25 -3.11 -0.20
C SER A 259 22.54 -4.59 -0.49
N PHE A 260 23.66 -4.87 -1.16
CA PHE A 260 24.12 -6.24 -1.37
C PHE A 260 25.30 -6.54 -0.44
N ASN A 261 25.09 -7.44 0.51
CA ASN A 261 26.11 -7.94 1.40
C ASN A 261 26.96 -9.00 0.68
N LEU A 262 28.15 -8.59 0.24
CA LEU A 262 29.11 -9.46 -0.46
C LEU A 262 29.60 -10.63 0.39
N ALA A 263 29.72 -10.46 1.72
CA ALA A 263 30.21 -11.53 2.61
C ALA A 263 29.17 -12.65 2.79
N ARG A 264 27.88 -12.32 2.74
CA ARG A 264 26.76 -13.29 2.79
C ARG A 264 26.26 -13.71 1.40
N GLY A 265 26.64 -12.99 0.34
CA GLY A 265 26.11 -13.17 -1.01
C GLY A 265 24.62 -12.83 -1.15
N ARG A 266 24.11 -11.85 -0.39
CA ARG A 266 22.66 -11.57 -0.26
C ARG A 266 22.31 -10.10 -0.39
N SER A 267 21.16 -9.82 -0.97
CA SER A 267 20.50 -8.51 -0.84
C SER A 267 19.85 -8.41 0.53
N GLU A 268 20.12 -7.31 1.24
CA GLU A 268 19.56 -6.98 2.55
C GLU A 268 18.70 -5.71 2.45
N ILE A 269 17.65 -5.62 3.27
CA ILE A 269 16.85 -4.40 3.44
C ILE A 269 16.80 -3.98 4.91
N VAL A 270 17.27 -2.76 5.19
CA VAL A 270 17.19 -2.13 6.52
C VAL A 270 15.89 -1.34 6.62
N LEU A 271 15.07 -1.67 7.62
CA LEU A 271 13.75 -1.06 7.88
C LEU A 271 13.45 -0.98 9.38
N ARG A 272 12.78 0.09 9.82
CA ARG A 272 12.30 0.23 11.21
C ARG A 272 11.10 -0.69 11.46
N LEU A 273 10.98 -1.31 12.63
CA LEU A 273 9.78 -2.14 12.96
C LEU A 273 8.47 -1.33 12.88
N GLY A 274 8.55 -0.01 13.07
CA GLY A 274 7.42 0.91 12.92
C GLY A 274 6.70 0.78 11.57
N ASP A 275 7.46 0.47 10.51
CA ASP A 275 7.08 0.60 9.11
C ASP A 275 6.84 -0.74 8.39
N ILE A 276 7.01 -1.87 9.09
CA ILE A 276 6.86 -3.22 8.53
C ILE A 276 5.38 -3.61 8.41
N LEU A 277 4.99 -4.05 7.21
CA LEU A 277 3.66 -4.57 6.91
C LEU A 277 3.65 -6.10 6.85
N LYS A 278 2.67 -6.74 7.52
CA LYS A 278 2.52 -8.21 7.58
C LYS A 278 2.51 -8.93 6.22
N SER A 279 2.10 -8.24 5.16
CA SER A 279 2.03 -8.78 3.79
C SER A 279 3.41 -8.91 3.13
N GLY A 280 4.38 -8.07 3.51
CA GLY A 280 5.75 -8.10 2.98
C GLY A 280 6.65 -9.17 3.59
N ILE A 281 6.23 -9.80 4.70
CA ILE A 281 7.02 -10.79 5.43
C ILE A 281 6.95 -12.16 4.76
N SER A 282 8.14 -12.74 4.57
CA SER A 282 8.38 -14.09 4.08
C SER A 282 9.50 -14.75 4.89
N VAL A 283 9.63 -16.08 4.82
CA VAL A 283 10.77 -16.81 5.42
C VAL A 283 11.44 -17.60 4.31
N ALA A 284 12.74 -17.40 4.13
CA ALA A 284 13.59 -18.20 3.26
C ALA A 284 14.18 -19.35 4.08
N GLY A 285 13.82 -20.59 3.75
CA GLY A 285 14.41 -21.78 4.36
C GLY A 285 15.86 -21.97 3.91
N GLU A 286 16.74 -22.24 4.87
CA GLU A 286 18.16 -22.50 4.67
C GLU A 286 18.58 -23.67 5.58
N PRO A 287 18.18 -24.91 5.27
CA PRO A 287 18.51 -26.07 6.08
C PRO A 287 20.03 -26.28 6.13
N THR A 288 20.57 -26.40 7.33
CA THR A 288 21.97 -26.74 7.57
C THR A 288 22.09 -28.18 8.09
N PRO A 289 23.24 -28.86 7.94
CA PRO A 289 23.41 -30.20 8.50
C PRO A 289 23.23 -30.29 10.03
N ALA A 290 23.41 -29.16 10.73
CA ALA A 290 23.22 -29.05 12.18
C ALA A 290 21.80 -28.62 12.60
N ASP A 291 21.00 -28.11 11.65
CA ASP A 291 19.63 -27.65 11.86
C ASP A 291 18.85 -27.60 10.53
N PRO A 292 17.95 -28.57 10.26
CA PRO A 292 17.16 -28.62 9.04
C PRO A 292 15.98 -27.63 9.02
N LEU A 293 15.69 -26.95 10.13
CA LEU A 293 14.63 -25.93 10.24
C LEU A 293 15.19 -24.50 10.21
N ALA A 294 16.49 -24.37 9.95
CA ALA A 294 17.15 -23.08 9.80
C ALA A 294 16.60 -22.27 8.63
N GLY A 295 16.57 -20.95 8.78
CA GLY A 295 16.13 -20.01 7.75
C GLY A 295 16.25 -18.56 8.19
N TRP A 296 15.86 -17.63 7.32
CA TRP A 296 15.91 -16.19 7.58
C TRP A 296 14.60 -15.51 7.20
N VAL A 297 14.22 -14.49 7.96
CA VAL A 297 13.06 -13.66 7.61
C VAL A 297 13.48 -12.66 6.53
N ASN A 298 12.74 -12.67 5.42
CA ASN A 298 12.95 -11.74 4.31
C ASN A 298 11.74 -10.82 4.17
N TYR A 299 11.98 -9.61 3.65
CA TYR A 299 10.97 -8.58 3.47
C TYR A 299 10.97 -8.00 2.05
N ALA A 300 9.77 -7.86 1.47
CA ALA A 300 9.50 -7.06 0.28
C ALA A 300 8.50 -5.96 0.68
N ARG A 301 8.78 -4.69 0.38
CA ARG A 301 7.81 -3.60 0.57
C ARG A 301 6.60 -3.84 -0.35
N PRO A 302 5.38 -3.99 0.19
CA PRO A 302 4.20 -4.21 -0.63
C PRO A 302 4.06 -3.14 -1.72
N TYR A 303 3.64 -3.57 -2.91
CA TYR A 303 3.43 -2.72 -4.09
C TYR A 303 4.69 -2.08 -4.72
N VAL A 304 5.88 -2.25 -4.12
CA VAL A 304 7.12 -1.57 -4.57
C VAL A 304 8.22 -2.57 -4.93
N ASP A 305 8.48 -3.56 -4.08
CA ASP A 305 9.55 -4.54 -4.32
C ASP A 305 9.01 -5.79 -5.01
N GLU A 306 9.62 -6.20 -6.13
CA GLU A 306 9.31 -7.45 -6.82
C GLU A 306 9.79 -8.70 -6.06
N ARG A 307 10.87 -8.57 -5.29
CA ARG A 307 11.58 -9.68 -4.64
C ARG A 307 11.88 -9.36 -3.17
N PRO A 308 11.76 -10.34 -2.25
CA PRO A 308 12.06 -10.13 -0.85
C PRO A 308 13.57 -10.20 -0.58
N ASN A 309 14.08 -9.24 0.19
CA ASN A 309 15.48 -9.15 0.62
C ASN A 309 15.63 -9.62 2.08
N GLU A 310 16.80 -10.06 2.52
CA GLU A 310 17.02 -10.47 3.93
C GLU A 310 16.77 -9.27 4.86
N LEU A 311 15.90 -9.44 5.87
CA LEU A 311 15.44 -8.32 6.69
C LEU A 311 16.44 -7.97 7.79
N VAL A 312 16.92 -6.73 7.78
CA VAL A 312 17.64 -6.09 8.88
C VAL A 312 16.69 -5.13 9.60
N LEU A 313 16.23 -5.56 10.76
CA LEU A 313 15.23 -4.86 11.57
C LEU A 313 15.86 -3.79 12.45
N GLU A 314 15.54 -2.52 12.23
CA GLU A 314 15.92 -1.42 13.11
C GLU A 314 14.90 -1.23 14.25
N ILE A 315 15.42 -1.22 15.47
CA ILE A 315 14.70 -1.05 16.73
C ILE A 315 15.35 0.09 17.50
N GLY A 316 14.63 1.19 17.73
CA GLY A 316 15.13 2.36 18.44
C GLY A 316 14.32 2.73 19.68
N GLY A 317 14.66 3.88 20.26
CA GLY A 317 13.87 4.53 21.31
C GLY A 317 14.08 3.96 22.72
N GLU A 318 15.25 3.39 23.01
CA GLU A 318 15.60 2.86 24.35
C GLU A 318 14.62 1.77 24.86
N SER A 319 13.89 1.13 23.93
CA SER A 319 12.76 0.22 24.19
C SER A 319 13.15 -1.25 24.35
N THR A 320 14.45 -1.54 24.29
CA THR A 320 15.03 -2.89 24.33
C THR A 320 16.10 -2.98 25.41
N ARG A 321 16.05 -4.06 26.19
CA ARG A 321 16.97 -4.39 27.26
C ARG A 321 17.59 -5.74 26.93
N LEU A 322 18.90 -5.84 26.98
CA LEU A 322 19.65 -7.04 26.62
C LEU A 322 20.33 -7.59 27.87
N ARG A 323 19.99 -8.81 28.28
CA ARG A 323 20.67 -9.53 29.35
C ARG A 323 21.65 -10.52 28.71
N LEU A 324 22.94 -10.30 28.87
CA LEU A 324 23.99 -11.20 28.39
C LEU A 324 24.03 -12.45 29.27
N VAL A 325 24.23 -13.63 28.67
CA VAL A 325 24.36 -14.91 29.40
C VAL A 325 25.85 -15.22 29.55
N PRO A 326 26.44 -15.13 30.76
CA PRO A 326 27.86 -15.40 30.95
C PRO A 326 28.16 -16.90 30.75
N GLY A 327 29.30 -17.21 30.14
CA GLY A 327 29.89 -18.55 30.18
C GLY A 327 29.41 -19.57 29.15
N GLN A 328 28.66 -19.18 28.11
CA GLN A 328 28.29 -20.10 27.03
C GLN A 328 28.68 -19.54 25.65
N ALA A 329 29.96 -19.68 25.30
CA ALA A 329 30.41 -19.66 23.92
C ALA A 329 29.74 -20.84 23.19
N ALA A 330 28.62 -20.58 22.53
CA ALA A 330 27.83 -21.61 21.88
C ALA A 330 28.61 -22.16 20.67
N GLY A 331 29.25 -23.32 20.83
CA GLY A 331 29.95 -24.04 19.78
C GLY A 331 29.00 -24.47 18.66
N CYS A 332 28.75 -23.57 17.71
CA CYS A 332 27.80 -23.74 16.62
C CYS A 332 28.50 -24.18 15.32
N GLY A 333 29.05 -25.40 15.36
CA GLY A 333 29.53 -26.12 14.17
C GLY A 333 30.95 -25.75 13.72
N ALA A 334 31.67 -26.75 13.22
CA ALA A 334 33.02 -26.56 12.69
C ALA A 334 32.99 -25.69 11.43
N GLY A 335 33.63 -24.51 11.49
CA GLY A 335 33.80 -23.65 10.30
C GLY A 335 34.19 -22.20 10.57
N SER A 336 33.74 -21.60 11.70
CA SER A 336 34.07 -20.21 12.05
C SER A 336 34.64 -20.12 13.47
N GLY A 337 35.85 -19.59 13.59
CA GLY A 337 36.55 -19.37 14.87
C GLY A 337 36.11 -18.10 15.61
N GLY A 338 34.81 -17.76 15.55
CA GLY A 338 34.26 -16.55 16.16
C GLY A 338 33.69 -16.79 17.56
N THR A 339 33.95 -15.88 18.49
CA THR A 339 33.29 -15.85 19.80
C THR A 339 31.83 -15.42 19.63
N VAL A 340 30.90 -16.33 19.92
CA VAL A 340 29.46 -16.05 19.92
C VAL A 340 28.96 -15.86 21.35
N VAL A 341 28.29 -14.75 21.63
CA VAL A 341 27.70 -14.43 22.93
C VAL A 341 26.18 -14.56 22.84
N GLU A 342 25.62 -15.50 23.61
CA GLU A 342 24.16 -15.61 23.75
C GLU A 342 23.60 -14.54 24.69
N ALA A 343 22.44 -14.01 24.35
CA ALA A 343 21.77 -12.95 25.09
C ALA A 343 20.24 -13.14 25.07
N ARG A 344 19.56 -12.41 25.96
CA ARG A 344 18.10 -12.40 26.09
C ARG A 344 17.57 -10.99 25.98
N ALA A 345 16.78 -10.72 24.96
CA ALA A 345 16.18 -9.43 24.66
C ALA A 345 14.78 -9.31 25.28
N GLU A 346 14.59 -8.28 26.09
CA GLU A 346 13.31 -7.85 26.63
C GLU A 346 12.86 -6.56 25.93
N PHE A 347 11.59 -6.51 25.51
CA PHE A 347 11.00 -5.37 24.81
C PHE A 347 9.91 -4.70 25.65
N PHE A 348 9.83 -3.37 25.61
CA PHE A 348 8.91 -2.57 26.43
C PHE A 348 7.92 -1.73 25.60
N GLY A 349 6.86 -1.25 26.26
CA GLY A 349 5.87 -0.33 25.68
C GLY A 349 5.19 -0.86 24.40
N GLU A 350 4.93 0.04 23.45
CA GLU A 350 4.37 -0.32 22.13
C GLU A 350 5.29 -1.28 21.36
N MET A 351 6.60 -1.18 21.55
CA MET A 351 7.59 -2.00 20.88
C MET A 351 7.41 -3.48 21.21
N ARG A 352 7.12 -3.82 22.48
CA ARG A 352 6.76 -5.17 22.92
C ARG A 352 5.62 -5.75 22.06
N ALA A 353 4.53 -4.99 21.93
CA ALA A 353 3.35 -5.43 21.18
C ALA A 353 3.63 -5.59 19.68
N ARG A 354 4.51 -4.77 19.10
CA ARG A 354 4.94 -4.91 17.70
C ARG A 354 5.81 -6.13 17.48
N VAL A 355 6.76 -6.43 18.39
CA VAL A 355 7.58 -7.66 18.31
C VAL A 355 6.73 -8.91 18.48
N THR A 356 5.78 -8.94 19.43
CA THR A 356 4.83 -10.07 19.56
C THR A 356 4.09 -10.33 18.24
N LYS A 357 3.50 -9.29 17.64
CA LYS A 357 2.77 -9.39 16.36
C LYS A 357 3.66 -9.81 15.19
N LEU A 358 4.92 -9.36 15.16
CA LEU A 358 5.89 -9.80 14.17
C LEU A 358 6.14 -11.33 14.27
N LEU A 359 6.40 -11.82 15.49
CA LEU A 359 6.60 -13.24 15.75
C LEU A 359 5.35 -14.08 15.46
N GLU A 360 4.15 -13.59 15.79
CA GLU A 360 2.87 -14.23 15.40
C GLU A 360 2.71 -14.36 13.88
N VAL A 361 3.06 -13.31 13.11
CA VAL A 361 3.02 -13.35 11.64
C VAL A 361 4.05 -14.33 11.09
N ILE A 362 5.28 -14.35 11.61
CA ILE A 362 6.32 -15.31 11.21
C ILE A 362 5.87 -16.75 11.52
N ALA A 363 5.31 -17.01 12.70
CA ALA A 363 4.79 -18.32 13.08
C ALA A 363 3.67 -18.79 12.14
N THR A 364 2.77 -17.88 11.76
CA THR A 364 1.72 -18.13 10.77
C THR A 364 2.31 -18.48 9.40
N LYS A 365 3.37 -17.78 8.96
CA LYS A 365 4.08 -18.07 7.69
C LYS A 365 4.83 -19.40 7.72
N LEU A 366 5.23 -19.87 8.90
CA LEU A 366 5.82 -21.19 9.15
C LEU A 366 4.78 -22.31 9.35
N ASN A 367 3.48 -22.00 9.25
CA ASN A 367 2.36 -22.92 9.51
C ASN A 367 2.38 -23.55 10.91
N LEU A 368 2.95 -22.85 11.91
CA LEU A 368 2.96 -23.32 13.29
C LEU A 368 1.57 -23.15 13.93
N PRO A 369 1.13 -24.08 14.80
CA PRO A 369 -0.16 -23.97 15.47
C PRO A 369 -0.18 -22.72 16.38
N SER A 370 -1.10 -21.79 16.10
CA SER A 370 -1.31 -20.61 16.94
C SER A 370 -1.73 -21.03 18.36
N ALA A 371 -1.02 -20.51 19.36
CA ALA A 371 -1.39 -20.68 20.77
C ALA A 371 -2.69 -19.96 21.16
N ALA A 372 -3.28 -19.18 20.25
CA ALA A 372 -4.56 -18.51 20.43
C ALA A 372 -5.51 -18.80 19.26
N GLN A 373 -6.56 -19.58 19.53
CA GLN A 373 -7.82 -19.52 18.79
C GLN A 373 -8.92 -18.91 19.68
N PRO A 374 -9.49 -17.74 19.34
CA PRO A 374 -10.66 -17.21 20.01
C PRO A 374 -11.92 -17.90 19.45
N GLY A 375 -12.28 -19.07 19.98
CA GLY A 375 -13.41 -19.82 19.43
C GLY A 375 -13.89 -21.10 20.11
N LEU A 376 -13.29 -21.55 21.22
CA LEU A 376 -13.80 -22.72 21.94
C LEU A 376 -13.91 -22.48 23.45
N LEU A 377 -14.97 -23.05 24.03
CA LEU A 377 -15.55 -22.70 25.32
C LEU A 377 -14.60 -22.91 26.49
N THR A 378 -14.67 -21.99 27.45
CA THR A 378 -13.90 -21.95 28.69
C THR A 378 -14.06 -23.22 29.52
N ALA A 379 -12.98 -23.98 29.72
CA ALA A 379 -12.83 -24.83 30.89
C ALA A 379 -12.37 -23.96 32.08
N PRO A 380 -13.05 -24.00 33.25
CA PRO A 380 -12.69 -23.16 34.38
C PRO A 380 -11.39 -23.64 35.04
N GLY A 381 -10.47 -22.72 35.32
CA GLY A 381 -9.27 -23.00 36.13
C GLY A 381 -7.91 -22.73 35.49
N ARG A 382 -7.84 -22.16 34.28
CA ARG A 382 -6.55 -21.81 33.64
C ARG A 382 -6.42 -20.29 33.44
N SER A 383 -5.43 -19.70 34.10
CA SER A 383 -5.15 -18.26 34.07
C SER A 383 -4.93 -17.75 32.65
N THR A 384 -5.38 -16.53 32.36
CA THR A 384 -5.17 -15.83 31.09
C THR A 384 -3.68 -15.53 30.88
N ALA A 385 -2.99 -16.43 30.17
CA ALA A 385 -1.59 -16.20 29.78
C ALA A 385 -1.51 -14.95 28.89
N SER A 386 -0.76 -13.94 29.36
CA SER A 386 -0.69 -12.63 28.72
C SER A 386 0.18 -12.68 27.45
N LEU A 387 -0.40 -12.23 26.33
CA LEU A 387 0.27 -12.08 25.03
C LEU A 387 1.56 -11.28 25.20
N SER A 388 2.68 -11.98 25.10
CA SER A 388 4.04 -11.48 25.34
C SER A 388 4.95 -12.04 24.24
N PRO A 389 6.03 -11.34 23.85
CA PRO A 389 6.94 -11.84 22.83
C PRO A 389 7.39 -13.26 23.14
N GLY A 390 7.73 -13.50 24.42
CA GLY A 390 8.12 -14.77 24.99
C GLY A 390 7.02 -15.76 25.37
N ASN A 391 5.79 -15.56 24.90
CA ASN A 391 4.72 -16.58 24.92
C ASN A 391 4.17 -16.83 23.50
N THR A 392 4.93 -16.45 22.47
CA THR A 392 4.64 -16.83 21.08
C THR A 392 5.20 -18.24 20.81
N PRO A 393 4.69 -18.99 19.82
CA PRO A 393 5.26 -20.30 19.44
C PRO A 393 6.67 -20.22 18.81
N LEU A 394 7.36 -19.08 18.90
CA LEU A 394 8.73 -18.85 18.41
C LEU A 394 9.68 -18.29 19.48
N SER A 395 9.21 -18.04 20.71
CA SER A 395 10.05 -17.49 21.78
C SER A 395 9.49 -17.82 23.15
N GLU A 396 10.38 -18.17 24.08
CA GLU A 396 10.12 -18.20 25.52
C GLU A 396 10.35 -16.81 26.14
N ASP A 397 10.09 -16.67 27.45
CA ASP A 397 9.76 -15.41 28.19
C ASP A 397 10.58 -14.16 27.78
N LEU A 398 11.86 -14.34 27.45
CA LEU A 398 12.71 -13.36 26.77
C LEU A 398 13.20 -13.88 25.40
N VAL A 399 13.13 -13.01 24.39
CA VAL A 399 13.52 -13.33 23.00
C VAL A 399 15.00 -13.65 22.93
N LYS A 400 15.36 -14.75 22.26
CA LYS A 400 16.76 -15.14 22.09
C LYS A 400 17.47 -14.14 21.17
N ALA A 401 18.59 -13.61 21.64
CA ALA A 401 19.46 -12.72 20.89
C ALA A 401 20.87 -13.33 20.80
N ILE A 402 21.58 -13.05 19.72
CA ILE A 402 22.91 -13.57 19.44
C ILE A 402 23.80 -12.42 18.99
N LEU A 403 24.95 -12.26 19.64
CA LEU A 403 26.02 -11.37 19.21
C LEU A 403 27.14 -12.25 18.65
N ASP A 404 27.43 -12.09 17.37
CA ASP A 404 28.48 -12.83 16.65
C ASP A 404 29.76 -11.97 16.48
N SER A 405 30.78 -12.53 15.82
CA SER A 405 32.04 -11.83 15.52
C SER A 405 31.87 -10.57 14.66
N ASP A 406 30.78 -10.51 13.89
CA ASP A 406 30.54 -9.48 12.89
C ASP A 406 29.64 -8.36 13.44
N THR A 407 29.15 -8.52 14.68
CA THR A 407 28.28 -7.56 15.37
C THR A 407 29.06 -6.32 15.79
N SER A 408 28.72 -5.17 15.19
CA SER A 408 29.29 -3.87 15.58
C SER A 408 28.61 -3.30 16.84
N VAL A 409 29.25 -3.42 18.01
CA VAL A 409 28.73 -2.88 19.28
C VAL A 409 29.41 -1.56 19.68
N VAL A 410 28.60 -0.55 20.02
CA VAL A 410 29.01 0.65 20.75
C VAL A 410 28.35 0.62 22.13
N LEU A 411 29.15 0.51 23.19
CA LEU A 411 28.71 0.53 24.58
C LEU A 411 29.23 1.79 25.26
N ASP A 412 28.33 2.57 25.88
CA ASP A 412 28.66 3.83 26.55
C ASP A 412 29.43 4.84 25.66
N GLY A 413 29.17 4.80 24.35
CA GLY A 413 29.81 5.66 23.35
C GLY A 413 31.20 5.21 22.91
N LYS A 414 31.63 3.99 23.28
CA LYS A 414 32.92 3.40 22.88
C LYS A 414 32.70 2.07 22.14
N PRO A 415 33.54 1.71 21.16
CA PRO A 415 33.52 0.36 20.59
C PRO A 415 33.68 -0.69 21.69
N TRP A 416 32.83 -1.72 21.67
CA TRP A 416 32.92 -2.86 22.56
C TRP A 416 33.33 -4.10 21.78
N THR A 417 34.22 -4.89 22.36
CA THR A 417 34.67 -6.19 21.84
C THR A 417 34.48 -7.24 22.92
N PRO A 418 34.05 -8.47 22.59
CA PRO A 418 34.07 -9.57 23.55
C PRO A 418 35.50 -9.74 24.08
N VAL A 419 35.68 -9.62 25.39
CA VAL A 419 36.97 -9.95 26.01
C VAL A 419 37.08 -11.46 25.98
N ALA A 420 38.04 -11.99 25.21
CA ALA A 420 38.47 -13.37 25.40
C ALA A 420 39.09 -13.45 26.80
N GLU A 421 38.55 -14.33 27.65
CA GLU A 421 39.23 -14.74 28.88
C GLU A 421 40.43 -15.62 28.47
N GLU A 422 41.51 -14.97 28.04
CA GLU A 422 42.83 -15.61 28.03
C GLU A 422 43.14 -16.00 29.48
N GLY A 423 43.28 -17.31 29.69
CA GLY A 423 43.44 -17.87 31.03
C GLY A 423 44.64 -17.28 31.75
N GLU A 424 44.49 -17.06 33.06
CA GLU A 424 45.60 -16.72 33.93
C GLU A 424 46.65 -17.85 33.91
N ASP A 425 47.73 -17.69 33.13
CA ASP A 425 48.96 -18.45 33.38
C ASP A 425 50.24 -17.76 32.85
N LEU A 426 51.17 -17.52 33.79
CA LEU A 426 52.62 -17.43 33.62
C LEU A 426 53.23 -16.30 32.75
N SER A 427 53.43 -15.13 33.38
CA SER A 427 54.57 -14.24 33.11
C SER A 427 55.21 -13.79 34.43
N TRP A 428 56.26 -14.47 34.86
CA TRP A 428 57.04 -14.12 36.05
C TRP A 428 58.46 -13.67 35.66
N MET A 429 58.82 -12.48 36.12
CA MET A 429 60.17 -11.85 36.03
C MET A 429 60.60 -11.44 34.61
N THR A 430 60.93 -10.17 34.35
CA THR A 430 61.95 -9.40 35.08
C THR A 430 61.79 -7.86 34.95
N GLY A 431 62.10 -7.13 36.03
CA GLY A 431 62.86 -5.86 35.98
C GLY A 431 62.18 -4.53 35.58
N ASN A 432 61.79 -3.75 36.59
CA ASN A 432 61.75 -2.27 36.66
C ASN A 432 61.33 -1.41 35.45
N ALA A 433 60.24 -0.64 35.61
CA ALA A 433 60.31 0.84 35.73
C ALA A 433 58.95 1.43 36.17
N ASP A 434 58.97 2.53 36.93
CA ASP A 434 57.77 3.18 37.46
C ASP A 434 56.84 3.76 36.39
N THR A 435 55.57 3.34 36.38
CA THR A 435 54.44 4.19 35.93
C THR A 435 53.16 3.82 36.69
N ALA A 436 52.45 4.84 37.18
CA ALA A 436 51.33 4.65 38.10
C ALA A 436 50.05 4.17 37.39
N LEU A 437 49.83 2.85 37.37
CA LEU A 437 48.56 2.25 36.98
C LEU A 437 47.59 2.20 38.18
N MET A 438 46.56 3.04 38.15
CA MET A 438 45.48 2.99 39.14
C MET A 438 44.65 1.71 38.95
N SER A 439 44.97 0.67 39.72
CA SER A 439 44.19 -0.57 39.76
C SER A 439 42.72 -0.26 40.08
N ARG A 440 41.81 -0.57 39.16
CA ARG A 440 40.35 -0.50 39.40
C ARG A 440 39.93 -1.61 40.37
N LYS A 441 40.14 -1.37 41.66
CA LYS A 441 39.65 -2.19 42.77
C LYS A 441 38.13 -2.37 42.61
N ARG A 442 37.68 -3.56 42.22
CA ARG A 442 36.24 -3.91 42.18
C ARG A 442 35.63 -3.56 43.54
N ARG A 443 34.65 -2.66 43.54
CA ARG A 443 33.87 -2.34 44.75
C ARG A 443 33.02 -3.57 45.07
N ARG A 444 33.36 -4.25 46.15
CA ARG A 444 32.54 -5.34 46.71
C ARG A 444 31.16 -4.75 47.05
N VAL A 445 30.13 -5.29 46.43
CA VAL A 445 28.70 -5.05 46.72
C VAL A 445 28.08 -6.42 46.89
N ASP A 446 27.09 -6.52 47.76
CA ASP A 446 26.78 -7.73 48.51
C ASP A 446 26.24 -8.92 47.70
N GLU A 447 26.44 -10.12 48.26
CA GLU A 447 26.14 -11.41 47.65
C GLU A 447 24.64 -11.75 47.68
N GLN A 448 23.88 -11.35 46.66
CA GLN A 448 22.66 -12.08 46.31
C GLN A 448 22.25 -11.89 44.83
N GLY A 449 22.31 -12.97 44.05
CA GLY A 449 21.93 -13.01 42.63
C GLY A 449 23.13 -13.00 41.68
N GLY A 450 23.23 -14.02 40.83
CA GLY A 450 24.25 -14.08 39.78
C GLY A 450 24.05 -12.93 38.78
N ASN A 451 24.99 -11.99 38.76
CA ASN A 451 24.81 -10.69 38.12
C ASN A 451 25.05 -10.77 36.60
N ALA A 452 24.03 -11.19 35.86
CA ALA A 452 24.03 -11.13 34.39
C ALA A 452 24.19 -9.67 33.93
N GLU A 453 25.12 -9.42 33.00
CA GLU A 453 25.36 -8.06 32.51
C GLU A 453 24.15 -7.58 31.68
N GLU A 454 23.56 -6.45 32.07
CA GLU A 454 22.33 -5.93 31.48
C GLU A 454 22.59 -4.59 30.79
N TRP A 455 22.23 -4.50 29.51
CA TRP A 455 22.39 -3.30 28.68
C TRP A 455 21.04 -2.72 28.27
N ILE A 456 20.95 -1.39 28.18
CA ILE A 456 19.81 -0.67 27.60
C ILE A 456 20.18 -0.31 26.16
N VAL A 457 19.54 -0.92 25.17
CA VAL A 457 19.80 -0.69 23.75
C VAL A 457 19.04 0.56 23.30
N LYS A 458 19.78 1.62 22.97
CA LYS A 458 19.27 2.89 22.46
C LYS A 458 18.73 2.73 21.03
N THR A 459 19.54 2.10 20.17
CA THR A 459 19.17 1.65 18.82
C THR A 459 19.94 0.37 18.47
N GLY A 460 19.25 -0.61 17.91
CA GLY A 460 19.83 -1.86 17.43
C GLY A 460 19.28 -2.28 16.07
N GLN A 461 20.14 -2.83 15.23
CA GLN A 461 19.80 -3.46 13.95
C GLN A 461 19.99 -4.97 14.07
N TRP A 462 18.97 -5.74 13.66
CA TRP A 462 18.88 -7.19 13.93
C TRP A 462 18.46 -7.96 12.68
N ARG A 463 19.22 -9.00 12.29
CA ARG A 463 18.72 -10.04 11.37
C ARG A 463 17.87 -11.03 12.16
N LEU A 464 16.80 -11.54 11.54
CA LEU A 464 15.90 -12.50 12.17
C LEU A 464 16.16 -13.90 11.61
N LYS A 465 16.74 -14.76 12.44
CA LYS A 465 17.06 -16.15 12.10
C LYS A 465 15.99 -17.08 12.67
N ILE A 466 15.48 -17.98 11.85
CA ILE A 466 14.66 -19.11 12.26
C ILE A 466 15.57 -20.30 12.50
N GLN A 467 15.38 -21.05 13.58
CA GLN A 467 16.17 -22.25 13.87
C GLN A 467 15.40 -23.28 14.70
N GLY A 468 15.82 -24.55 14.63
CA GLY A 468 15.28 -25.64 15.44
C GLY A 468 15.50 -25.38 16.94
N SER A 469 14.41 -25.41 17.70
CA SER A 469 14.44 -25.23 19.16
C SER A 469 15.04 -26.46 19.83
N ARG A 470 16.14 -26.27 20.58
CA ARG A 470 16.82 -27.37 21.29
C ARG A 470 16.20 -27.71 22.65
N ASN A 471 15.68 -26.70 23.36
CA ASN A 471 15.21 -26.80 24.75
C ASN A 471 13.80 -26.23 24.99
N GLY A 472 13.16 -25.61 24.00
CA GLY A 472 11.91 -24.87 24.17
C GLY A 472 10.64 -25.65 23.82
N LYS A 473 9.48 -25.17 24.27
CA LYS A 473 8.16 -25.82 24.08
C LYS A 473 7.67 -25.96 22.63
N ALA A 474 8.24 -25.20 21.70
CA ALA A 474 7.92 -25.25 20.28
C ALA A 474 9.08 -25.92 19.50
N ALA A 475 8.80 -26.45 18.30
CA ALA A 475 9.81 -27.09 17.46
C ALA A 475 10.81 -26.10 16.83
N VAL A 476 10.46 -24.82 16.77
CA VAL A 476 11.22 -23.74 16.09
C VAL A 476 11.28 -22.52 17.01
N GLU A 477 12.42 -21.84 17.06
CA GLU A 477 12.60 -20.54 17.71
C GLU A 477 13.03 -19.45 16.69
N CYS A 478 12.72 -18.20 16.99
CA CYS A 478 13.18 -17.03 16.23
C CYS A 478 14.23 -16.26 17.04
N CYS A 479 15.44 -16.17 16.49
CA CYS A 479 16.60 -15.54 17.12
C CYS A 479 16.91 -14.19 16.46
N PHE A 480 17.16 -13.19 17.29
CA PHE A 480 17.58 -11.85 16.88
C PHE A 480 19.12 -11.82 16.83
N VAL A 481 19.68 -12.00 15.63
CA VAL A 481 21.12 -11.89 15.39
C VAL A 481 21.46 -10.41 15.25
N ALA A 482 22.28 -9.88 16.16
CA ALA A 482 22.68 -8.49 16.13
C ALA A 482 23.53 -8.18 14.89
N VAL A 483 23.37 -6.97 14.34
CA VAL A 483 24.20 -6.44 13.24
C VAL A 483 24.98 -5.23 13.74
N LYS A 484 24.26 -4.32 14.40
CA LYS A 484 24.82 -3.10 14.98
C LYS A 484 24.02 -2.70 16.20
N LEU A 485 24.69 -2.42 17.31
CA LEU A 485 24.07 -2.01 18.58
C LEU A 485 24.71 -0.71 19.09
N ASP A 486 23.89 0.27 19.48
CA ASP A 486 24.25 1.42 20.31
C ASP A 486 23.52 1.25 21.65
N ALA A 487 24.26 1.11 22.74
CA ALA A 487 23.75 0.68 24.04
C ALA A 487 24.44 1.37 25.24
N TYR A 488 23.75 1.35 26.37
CA TYR A 488 24.24 1.85 27.66
C TYR A 488 24.37 0.72 28.68
N SER A 489 25.47 0.67 29.41
CA SER A 489 25.71 -0.28 30.52
C SER A 489 24.94 0.07 31.79
N SER A 490 24.49 1.33 31.92
CA SER A 490 23.87 1.84 33.14
C SER A 490 23.06 3.10 32.89
N GLU A 491 22.14 3.42 33.81
CA GLU A 491 21.39 4.67 33.79
C GLU A 491 22.32 5.90 33.84
N ARG A 492 23.42 5.82 34.60
CA ARG A 492 24.42 6.89 34.64
C ARG A 492 25.04 7.14 33.27
N ALA A 493 25.42 6.09 32.54
CA ALA A 493 26.01 6.23 31.21
C ALA A 493 25.00 6.81 30.20
N ARG A 494 23.75 6.33 30.23
CA ARG A 494 22.63 6.91 29.47
C ARG A 494 22.45 8.40 29.76
N ASN A 495 22.38 8.79 31.03
CA ASN A 495 22.19 10.18 31.44
C ASN A 495 23.41 11.06 31.07
N THR A 496 24.62 10.49 31.02
CA THR A 496 25.84 11.19 30.57
C THR A 496 25.82 11.55 29.08
N GLN A 497 25.11 10.76 28.25
CA GLN A 497 25.00 11.00 26.80
C GLN A 497 23.76 11.80 26.37
N ARG A 498 22.91 12.21 27.31
CA ARG A 498 21.69 12.96 26.98
C ARG A 498 22.02 14.45 26.72
N PRO A 499 21.79 14.97 25.50
CA PRO A 499 21.94 16.40 25.25
C PRO A 499 20.83 17.18 25.94
N PHE A 500 21.11 18.45 26.27
CA PHE A 500 20.07 19.40 26.63
C PHE A 500 19.29 19.85 25.38
N LEU A 501 18.03 20.22 25.55
CA LEU A 501 17.19 20.72 24.46
C LEU A 501 17.68 22.13 24.04
N GLY A 502 18.48 22.19 22.97
CA GLY A 502 19.06 23.42 22.43
C GLY A 502 20.58 23.56 22.53
N GLY A 503 21.31 22.45 22.72
CA GLY A 503 22.77 22.38 22.56
C GLY A 503 23.20 21.91 21.18
#